data_AF-A0A2H5YYF4-F1
#
_entry.id   AF-A0A2H5YYF4-F1
#
_cell.length_a   1.000
_cell.length_b   1.000
_cell.length_c   1.000
_cell.angle_alpha   90.00
_cell.angle_beta   90.00
_cell.angle_gamma   90.00
#
_symmetry.space_group_name_H-M   'P 1'
#
loop_
_entity.id
_entity.type
_entity.pdbx_description
1 polymer ?
#
loop_
_entity_poly.entity_id
_entity_poly.type
_entity_poly.pdbx_seq_one_letter_code
_entity_poly.pdbx_strand_id
1 'polypeptide(L)'
;MSPTSGEREPEHVHPYQTNRFAVHRGALRFHIAGQERIVAAGEDISIPPGTPHHFWVEGSEPAEYRQEFEPALNTEAFFEALFGLAQAGQLSRSGMPPVLLLGVFGQTFWSTVRLTRPPFWLQWFTFAVLGPLGRLTGQRLPSAGTDA
;
A
#
# COMPACT_ATOMS: atom_id res chain seq x y z
N MET A 1 -8.53 12.20 -4.37
CA MET A 1 -9.90 11.65 -4.51
C MET A 1 -9.79 10.25 -5.07
N SER A 2 -10.43 9.27 -4.42
CA SER A 2 -10.43 7.89 -4.89
C SER A 2 -11.72 7.61 -5.67
N PRO A 3 -11.63 7.08 -6.91
CA PRO A 3 -12.80 6.75 -7.70
C PRO A 3 -13.50 5.53 -7.13
N THR A 4 -14.78 5.37 -7.48
CA THR A 4 -15.47 4.11 -7.26
C THR A 4 -14.87 3.03 -8.14
N SER A 5 -14.46 1.91 -7.56
CA SER A 5 -14.05 0.73 -8.30
C SER A 5 -14.45 -0.55 -7.55
N GLY A 6 -14.55 -1.66 -8.28
CA GLY A 6 -14.67 -2.98 -7.65
C GLY A 6 -13.32 -3.53 -7.17
N GLU A 7 -12.22 -2.84 -7.46
CA GLU A 7 -10.87 -3.24 -7.07
C GLU A 7 -10.61 -2.81 -5.63
N ARG A 8 -10.03 -3.73 -4.85
CA ARG A 8 -9.66 -3.49 -3.47
C ARG A 8 -8.17 -3.66 -3.34
N GLU A 9 -7.55 -2.82 -2.53
CA GLU A 9 -6.17 -3.07 -2.15
C GLU A 9 -6.06 -4.43 -1.43
N PRO A 10 -4.94 -5.14 -1.57
CA PRO A 10 -4.69 -6.33 -0.79
C PRO A 10 -4.70 -6.03 0.71
N GLU A 11 -5.21 -6.97 1.51
CA GLU A 11 -5.11 -6.88 2.96
C GLU A 11 -3.64 -6.86 3.41
N HIS A 12 -3.30 -5.87 4.23
CA HIS A 12 -1.94 -5.59 4.64
C HIS A 12 -1.87 -5.11 6.10
N VAL A 13 -0.64 -4.96 6.58
CA VAL A 13 -0.33 -4.37 7.88
C VAL A 13 0.75 -3.30 7.68
N HIS A 14 0.65 -2.22 8.47
CA HIS A 14 1.77 -1.31 8.71
C HIS A 14 2.44 -1.72 10.03
N PRO A 15 3.64 -2.33 10.01
CA PRO A 15 4.21 -2.93 11.22
C PRO A 15 4.50 -1.92 12.34
N TYR A 16 4.80 -0.67 11.97
CA TYR A 16 5.24 0.37 12.90
C TYR A 16 4.46 1.68 12.78
N GLN A 17 3.55 1.81 11.81
CA GLN A 17 2.85 3.07 11.54
C GLN A 17 1.40 2.98 12.02
N THR A 18 0.94 4.04 12.67
CA THR A 18 -0.48 4.34 12.81
C THR A 18 -0.96 4.94 11.50
N ASN A 19 -2.02 4.39 10.93
CA ASN A 19 -2.64 4.88 9.69
C ASN A 19 -3.96 5.58 10.06
N ARG A 20 -4.05 6.90 9.85
CA ARG A 20 -5.25 7.69 10.16
C ARG A 20 -5.93 8.15 8.89
N PHE A 21 -7.26 8.13 8.89
CA PHE A 21 -8.07 8.63 7.80
C PHE A 21 -9.06 9.66 8.32
N ALA A 22 -9.17 10.79 7.65
CA ALA A 22 -10.24 11.77 7.85
C ALA A 22 -11.01 11.91 6.54
N VAL A 23 -12.30 11.59 6.53
CA VAL A 23 -13.13 11.59 5.31
C VAL A 23 -13.81 12.95 5.16
N HIS A 24 -13.62 13.59 4.00
CA HIS A 24 -14.16 14.91 3.68
C HIS A 24 -15.40 14.84 2.77
N ARG A 25 -15.44 13.87 1.85
CA ARG A 25 -16.58 13.63 0.95
C ARG A 25 -16.74 12.13 0.68
N GLY A 26 -17.98 11.69 0.50
CA GLY A 26 -18.30 10.27 0.26
C GLY A 26 -18.16 9.43 1.52
N ALA A 27 -17.86 8.15 1.36
CA ALA A 27 -17.60 7.23 2.46
C ALA A 27 -16.56 6.19 2.07
N LEU A 28 -15.85 5.67 3.06
CA LEU A 28 -14.94 4.55 2.92
C LEU A 28 -15.46 3.38 3.73
N ARG A 29 -15.35 2.16 3.19
CA ARG A 29 -15.53 0.94 3.95
C ARG A 29 -14.18 0.32 4.22
N PHE A 30 -13.93 0.04 5.48
CA PHE A 30 -12.74 -0.59 5.99
C PHE A 30 -13.06 -2.02 6.41
N HIS A 31 -12.13 -2.94 6.18
CA HIS A 31 -12.06 -4.20 6.88
C HIS A 31 -10.82 -4.17 7.76
N ILE A 32 -10.99 -4.17 9.09
CA ILE A 32 -9.93 -4.02 10.09
C ILE A 32 -10.03 -5.16 11.08
N ALA A 33 -8.97 -5.96 11.21
CA ALA A 33 -8.90 -7.10 12.12
C ALA A 33 -10.11 -8.06 12.04
N GLY A 34 -10.61 -8.32 10.82
CA GLY A 34 -11.75 -9.22 10.60
C GLY A 34 -13.13 -8.57 10.74
N GLN A 35 -13.21 -7.25 10.97
CA GLN A 35 -14.47 -6.53 11.14
C GLN A 35 -14.61 -5.44 10.09
N GLU A 36 -15.82 -5.28 9.56
CA GLU A 36 -16.13 -4.18 8.64
C GLU A 36 -16.60 -2.93 9.39
N ARG A 37 -16.19 -1.76 8.89
CA ARG A 37 -16.63 -0.45 9.38
C ARG A 37 -16.75 0.53 8.23
N ILE A 38 -17.85 1.28 8.20
CA ILE A 38 -18.03 2.41 7.29
C ILE A 38 -17.61 3.69 8.02
N VAL A 39 -16.91 4.58 7.32
CA VAL A 39 -16.51 5.91 7.80
C VAL A 39 -16.96 6.92 6.74
N ALA A 40 -17.91 7.76 7.11
CA ALA A 40 -18.56 8.73 6.21
C ALA A 40 -17.91 10.11 6.31
N ALA A 41 -18.29 11.01 5.40
CA ALA A 41 -17.84 12.40 5.42
C ALA A 41 -18.07 13.07 6.79
N GLY A 42 -17.02 13.72 7.30
CA GLY A 42 -16.98 14.34 8.63
C GLY A 42 -16.47 13.42 9.74
N GLU A 43 -16.27 12.13 9.46
CA GLU A 43 -15.74 11.16 10.43
C GLU A 43 -14.26 10.85 10.18
N ASP A 44 -13.60 10.33 11.22
CA ASP A 44 -12.23 9.86 11.18
C ASP A 44 -12.09 8.44 11.75
N ILE A 45 -10.99 7.79 11.40
CA ILE A 45 -10.58 6.50 11.96
C ILE A 45 -9.06 6.44 12.08
N SER A 46 -8.58 5.78 13.13
CA SER A 46 -7.16 5.46 13.34
C SER A 46 -6.97 3.95 13.42
N ILE A 47 -6.03 3.44 12.62
CA ILE A 47 -5.66 2.02 12.56
C ILE A 47 -4.30 1.86 13.23
N PRO A 48 -4.22 1.13 14.37
CA PRO A 48 -2.97 0.95 15.09
C PRO A 48 -1.93 0.12 14.30
N PRO A 49 -0.63 0.27 14.60
CA PRO A 49 0.42 -0.55 14.02
C PRO A 49 0.16 -2.05 14.17
N GLY A 50 0.51 -2.81 13.14
CA GLY A 50 0.37 -4.28 13.12
C GLY A 50 -1.04 -4.79 12.91
N THR A 51 -2.05 -3.91 12.78
CA THR A 51 -3.44 -4.31 12.60
C THR A 51 -3.71 -4.65 11.12
N PRO A 52 -4.16 -5.88 10.79
CA PRO A 52 -4.58 -6.22 9.43
C PRO A 52 -5.71 -5.34 8.93
N HIS A 53 -5.53 -4.71 7.78
CA HIS A 53 -6.58 -3.89 7.18
C HIS A 53 -6.50 -3.78 5.66
N HIS A 54 -7.63 -3.39 5.07
CA HIS A 54 -7.74 -2.78 3.74
C HIS A 54 -9.00 -1.93 3.69
N PHE A 55 -9.10 -1.04 2.71
CA PHE A 55 -10.31 -0.22 2.50
C PHE A 55 -10.68 -0.07 1.03
N TRP A 56 -11.92 0.38 0.79
CA TRP A 56 -12.44 0.73 -0.53
C TRP A 56 -13.47 1.85 -0.41
N VAL A 57 -13.78 2.49 -1.54
CA VAL A 57 -14.86 3.49 -1.61
C VAL A 57 -16.20 2.80 -1.37
N GLU A 58 -16.99 3.35 -0.45
CA GLU A 58 -18.34 2.87 -0.18
C GLU A 58 -19.36 3.55 -1.11
N GLY A 59 -20.21 2.74 -1.75
CA GLY A 59 -21.27 3.23 -2.62
C GLY A 59 -20.81 3.64 -4.02
N SER A 60 -21.60 4.50 -4.68
CA SER A 60 -21.43 4.92 -6.08
C SER A 60 -20.82 6.32 -6.24
N GLU A 61 -20.49 7.00 -5.14
CA GLU A 61 -19.89 8.33 -5.15
C GLU A 61 -18.39 8.23 -4.82
N PRO A 62 -17.51 8.97 -5.53
CA PRO A 62 -16.09 9.05 -5.17
C PRO A 62 -15.88 9.56 -3.74
N ALA A 63 -14.82 9.08 -3.09
CA ALA A 63 -14.44 9.53 -1.76
C ALA A 63 -13.26 10.51 -1.80
N GLU A 64 -13.34 11.56 -0.98
CA GLU A 64 -12.24 12.46 -0.68
C GLU A 64 -11.88 12.33 0.79
N TYR A 65 -10.61 12.07 1.08
CA TYR A 65 -10.13 11.84 2.42
C TYR A 65 -8.64 12.20 2.51
N ARG A 66 -8.20 12.51 3.72
CA ARG A 66 -6.79 12.65 4.07
C ARG A 66 -6.34 11.40 4.79
N GLN A 67 -5.26 10.78 4.30
CA GLN A 67 -4.61 9.64 4.92
C GLN A 67 -3.25 10.05 5.48
N GLU A 68 -2.96 9.66 6.71
CA GLU A 68 -1.73 9.99 7.42
C GLU A 68 -1.06 8.74 7.97
N PHE A 69 0.26 8.67 7.86
CA PHE A 69 1.06 7.58 8.39
C PHE A 69 2.06 8.13 9.40
N GLU A 70 2.00 7.63 10.64
CA GLU A 70 2.87 8.10 11.72
C GLU A 70 3.53 6.92 12.45
N PRO A 71 4.88 6.85 12.51
CA PRO A 71 5.85 7.74 11.87
C PRO A 71 5.85 7.58 10.33
N ALA A 72 6.41 8.55 9.61
CA ALA A 72 6.37 8.58 8.15
C ALA A 72 7.15 7.44 7.46
N LEU A 73 8.26 6.97 8.06
CA LEU A 73 9.17 5.97 7.48
C LEU A 73 9.49 6.29 6.00
N ASN A 74 9.44 5.27 5.13
CA ASN A 74 9.66 5.39 3.69
C ASN A 74 8.34 5.47 2.89
N THR A 75 7.26 6.01 3.48
CA THR A 75 5.93 6.02 2.83
C THR A 75 5.91 6.83 1.53
N GLU A 76 6.59 7.97 1.47
CA GLU A 76 6.70 8.77 0.24
C GLU A 76 7.34 7.95 -0.89
N ALA A 77 8.55 7.42 -0.66
CA ALA A 77 9.25 6.58 -1.62
C ALA A 77 8.46 5.32 -2.02
N PHE A 78 7.64 4.76 -1.12
CA PHE A 78 6.75 3.65 -1.43
C PHE A 78 5.70 4.05 -2.48
N PHE A 79 5.01 5.18 -2.27
CA PHE A 79 4.00 5.65 -3.20
C PHE A 79 4.61 6.13 -4.52
N GLU A 80 5.76 6.80 -4.51
CA GLU A 80 6.49 7.16 -5.72
C GLU A 80 6.81 5.93 -6.57
N ALA A 81 7.37 4.89 -5.95
CA ALA A 81 7.70 3.65 -6.65
C ALA A 81 6.43 2.96 -7.19
N LEU A 82 5.38 2.86 -6.38
CA LEU A 82 4.12 2.22 -6.77
C LEU A 82 3.44 2.96 -7.93
N PHE A 83 3.30 4.29 -7.83
CA PHE A 83 2.66 5.10 -8.86
C PHE A 83 3.52 5.24 -10.11
N GLY A 84 4.84 5.26 -9.99
CA GLY A 84 5.75 5.21 -11.13
C GLY A 84 5.56 3.92 -11.94
N LEU A 85 5.44 2.77 -11.25
CA LEU A 85 5.15 1.49 -11.91
C LEU A 85 3.74 1.43 -12.51
N ALA A 86 2.74 2.01 -11.84
CA ALA A 86 1.38 2.08 -12.36
C ALA A 86 1.33 2.89 -13.66
N GLN A 87 1.96 4.07 -13.69
CA GLN A 87 2.03 4.93 -14.88
C GLN A 87 2.79 4.26 -16.03
N ALA A 88 3.83 3.49 -15.72
CA ALA A 88 4.57 2.70 -16.71
C ALA A 88 3.82 1.44 -17.20
N GLY A 89 2.62 1.15 -16.67
CA GLY A 89 1.85 -0.05 -17.01
C GLY A 89 2.51 -1.36 -16.53
N GLN A 90 3.38 -1.28 -15.52
CA GLN A 90 4.18 -2.41 -15.04
C GLN A 90 3.56 -3.14 -13.84
N LEU A 91 2.45 -2.63 -13.30
CA LEU A 91 1.69 -3.34 -12.28
C LEU A 91 0.70 -4.32 -12.92
N SER A 92 0.58 -5.49 -12.30
CA SER A 92 -0.52 -6.42 -12.58
C SER A 92 -1.88 -5.80 -12.20
N ARG A 93 -2.99 -6.44 -12.62
CA ARG A 93 -4.36 -6.04 -12.21
C ARG A 93 -4.56 -6.00 -10.69
N SER A 94 -3.81 -6.81 -9.94
CA SER A 94 -3.83 -6.82 -8.47
C SER A 94 -2.87 -5.79 -7.84
N GLY A 95 -2.29 -4.88 -8.63
CA GLY A 95 -1.35 -3.85 -8.16
C GLY A 95 0.06 -4.36 -7.84
N MET A 96 0.40 -5.61 -8.22
CA MET A 96 1.70 -6.20 -7.90
C MET A 96 2.76 -5.86 -8.96
N PRO A 97 4.00 -5.53 -8.55
CA PRO A 97 5.13 -5.29 -9.46
C PRO A 97 5.64 -6.60 -10.10
N PRO A 98 6.48 -6.52 -11.15
CA PRO A 98 7.13 -7.69 -11.75
C PRO A 98 7.94 -8.48 -10.72
N VAL A 99 8.00 -9.81 -10.83
CA VAL A 99 8.57 -10.72 -9.80
C VAL A 99 9.97 -10.35 -9.34
N LEU A 100 10.88 -9.99 -10.26
CA LEU A 100 12.25 -9.59 -9.87
C LEU A 100 12.26 -8.26 -9.11
N LEU A 101 11.40 -7.32 -9.51
CA LEU A 101 11.24 -6.04 -8.83
C LEU A 101 10.53 -6.19 -7.48
N LEU A 102 9.60 -7.15 -7.36
CA LEU A 102 8.91 -7.48 -6.12
C LEU A 102 9.87 -7.79 -4.97
N GLY A 103 10.98 -8.49 -5.26
CA GLY A 103 12.02 -8.75 -4.27
C GLY A 103 12.72 -7.48 -3.77
N VAL A 104 13.07 -6.57 -4.69
CA VAL A 104 13.68 -5.27 -4.35
C VAL A 104 12.69 -4.41 -3.55
N PHE A 105 11.45 -4.33 -4.05
CA PHE A 105 10.36 -3.57 -3.44
C PHE A 105 10.06 -4.05 -2.01
N GLY A 106 9.89 -5.37 -1.85
CA GLY A 106 9.62 -5.99 -0.55
C GLY A 106 10.73 -5.81 0.47
N GLN A 107 12.00 -5.80 0.05
CA GLN A 107 13.13 -5.50 0.95
C GLN A 107 13.15 -4.03 1.38
N THR A 108 12.96 -3.10 0.44
CA THR A 108 13.04 -1.65 0.71
C THR A 108 11.91 -1.16 1.62
N PHE A 109 10.70 -1.71 1.45
CA PHE A 109 9.50 -1.24 2.14
C PHE A 109 9.01 -2.18 3.25
N TRP A 110 9.83 -3.15 3.68
CA TRP A 110 9.48 -4.15 4.70
C TRP A 110 9.03 -3.57 6.05
N SER A 111 9.55 -2.38 6.42
CA SER A 111 9.15 -1.66 7.62
C SER A 111 7.89 -0.82 7.42
N THR A 112 7.57 -0.44 6.18
CA THR A 112 6.44 0.42 5.84
C THR A 112 5.16 -0.40 5.72
N VAL A 113 5.17 -1.49 4.93
CA VAL A 113 3.97 -2.28 4.65
C VAL A 113 4.31 -3.75 4.42
N ARG A 114 3.41 -4.65 4.83
CA ARG A 114 3.49 -6.10 4.57
C ARG A 114 2.12 -6.64 4.23
N LEU A 115 2.04 -7.58 3.28
CA LEU A 115 0.79 -8.27 2.97
C LEU A 115 0.45 -9.26 4.08
N THR A 116 -0.82 -9.53 4.37
CA THR A 116 -1.19 -10.57 5.33
C THR A 116 -1.03 -11.98 4.76
N ARG A 117 -1.04 -12.10 3.42
CA ARG A 117 -0.83 -13.37 2.71
C ARG A 117 0.17 -13.20 1.56
N PRO A 118 1.13 -14.13 1.38
CA PRO A 118 1.38 -15.35 2.19
C PRO A 118 2.00 -15.05 3.58
N PRO A 119 2.27 -16.02 4.46
CA PRO A 119 2.87 -15.76 5.78
C PRO A 119 4.17 -14.94 5.72
N PHE A 120 4.42 -14.08 6.71
CA PHE A 120 5.54 -13.12 6.68
C PHE A 120 6.91 -13.77 6.49
N TRP A 121 7.15 -14.94 7.10
CA TRP A 121 8.42 -15.64 6.92
C TRP A 121 8.64 -16.04 5.45
N LEU A 122 7.59 -16.49 4.76
CA LEU A 122 7.68 -16.85 3.34
C LEU A 122 7.92 -15.62 2.48
N GLN A 123 7.21 -14.51 2.73
CA GLN A 123 7.50 -13.24 2.06
C GLN A 123 8.96 -12.82 2.26
N TRP A 124 9.45 -12.89 3.50
CA TRP A 124 10.83 -12.56 3.84
C TRP A 124 11.85 -13.40 3.05
N PHE A 125 11.67 -14.72 3.00
CA PHE A 125 12.54 -15.60 2.20
C PHE A 125 12.46 -15.28 0.71
N THR A 126 11.25 -15.10 0.17
CA THR A 126 11.05 -14.73 -1.22
C THR A 126 11.79 -13.44 -1.55
N PHE A 127 11.66 -12.41 -0.72
CA PHE A 127 12.34 -11.13 -0.94
C PHE A 127 13.85 -11.23 -0.73
N ALA A 128 14.32 -12.02 0.24
CA ALA A 128 15.75 -12.28 0.46
C ALA A 128 16.45 -12.91 -0.76
N VAL A 129 15.76 -13.80 -1.48
CA VAL A 129 16.27 -14.43 -2.71
C VAL A 129 16.12 -13.52 -3.93
N LEU A 130 14.94 -12.95 -4.14
CA LEU A 130 14.64 -12.18 -5.35
C LEU A 130 15.29 -10.79 -5.35
N GLY A 131 15.48 -10.17 -4.20
CA GLY A 131 16.05 -8.81 -4.10
C GLY A 131 17.45 -8.68 -4.69
N PRO A 132 18.43 -9.53 -4.29
CA PRO A 132 19.76 -9.52 -4.89
C PRO A 132 19.74 -9.83 -6.39
N LEU A 133 18.92 -10.81 -6.83
CA LEU A 133 18.79 -11.15 -8.24
C LEU A 133 18.22 -9.98 -9.06
N GLY A 134 17.19 -9.31 -8.55
CA GLY A 134 16.62 -8.12 -9.15
C GLY A 134 17.68 -7.03 -9.35
N ARG A 135 18.43 -6.70 -8.30
CA ARG A 135 19.52 -5.71 -8.38
C ARG A 135 20.61 -6.10 -9.38
N LEU A 136 21.02 -7.38 -9.41
CA LEU A 136 22.02 -7.87 -10.37
C LEU A 136 21.54 -7.78 -11.83
N THR A 137 20.24 -7.99 -12.07
CA THR A 137 19.61 -7.81 -13.39
C THR A 137 19.29 -6.35 -13.74
N GLY A 138 19.72 -5.39 -12.91
CA GLY A 138 19.51 -3.95 -13.16
C GLY A 138 18.14 -3.42 -12.77
N GLN A 139 17.31 -4.19 -12.06
CA GLN A 139 16.03 -3.71 -11.54
C GLN A 139 16.28 -2.62 -10.49
N ARG A 140 15.58 -1.49 -10.65
CA ARG A 140 15.62 -0.36 -9.72
C ARG A 140 14.21 0.09 -9.44
N LEU A 141 13.97 0.55 -8.22
CA LEU A 141 12.73 1.25 -7.92
C LEU A 141 12.70 2.55 -8.74
N PRO A 142 11.55 2.93 -9.31
CA PRO A 142 11.40 4.27 -9.83
C PRO A 142 11.72 5.25 -8.70
N SER A 143 12.72 6.11 -8.91
CA SER A 143 12.91 7.31 -8.11
C SER A 143 12.00 8.38 -8.67
N ALA A 144 11.45 9.26 -7.83
CA ALA A 144 11.07 10.58 -8.32
C ALA A 144 12.28 11.14 -9.09
N GLY A 145 12.09 11.49 -10.35
CA GLY A 145 13.15 12.09 -11.14
C GLY A 145 13.67 13.31 -10.39
N THR A 146 14.95 13.31 -10.03
CA THR A 146 15.68 14.55 -9.79
C THR A 146 15.99 15.16 -11.15
N ASP A 147 14.94 15.57 -11.88
CA ASP A 147 15.06 16.48 -13.00
C ASP A 147 14.34 17.76 -12.60
N ALA A 148 15.09 18.59 -11.87
CA ALA A 148 14.87 20.02 -11.71
C ALA A 148 16.05 20.76 -12.36
#